data_AF-A0A382FIY5-F1
#
_entry.id   AF-A0A382FIY5-F1
#
_cell.length_a   1.000
_cell.length_b   1.000
_cell.length_c   1.000
_cell.angle_alpha   90.00
_cell.angle_beta   90.00
_cell.angle_gamma   90.00
#
_symmetry.space_group_name_H-M   'P 1'
#
loop_
_entity.id
_entity.type
_entity.pdbx_description
1 polymer ?
#
loop_
_entity_poly.entity_id
_entity_poly.type
_entity_poly.pdbx_seq_one_letter_code
_entity_poly.pdbx_strand_id
1 'polypeptide(L)'
;MTDLTQDEIISKVSSIFDVKDIVINLNDIQFKIEDENFKSKFVNLARQLEVRNFAPRLEKSFDGMYIFVTKLPEIKRKWLSKSWVPRILFAVTVTMVLIDGYFRTDFVNSLSFIGDPFQMSIFYAFSLIGILGVHESGHLIAARKHKIRTTWPYFIPGVPVFGIPTFGALIQSRGLTINRDILFDVAIAGPIAGLVIAIIVCIFGAYTSPVISDAMADELFSESQLMKMNIPILMSISLDLFDKGGSDKEVIMSP
;
A
#
# COMPACT_ATOMS: atom_id res chain seq x y z
N MET A 1 30.64 -7.69 6.93
CA MET A 1 30.40 -7.26 8.32
C MET A 1 30.36 -8.53 9.15
N THR A 2 31.28 -8.68 10.09
CA THR A 2 31.32 -9.80 11.03
C THR A 2 30.07 -9.74 11.92
N ASP A 3 29.48 -10.91 12.20
CA ASP A 3 28.42 -11.03 13.19
C ASP A 3 28.92 -10.49 14.54
N LEU A 4 28.03 -9.85 15.32
CA LEU A 4 28.37 -9.41 16.67
C LEU A 4 28.71 -10.63 17.53
N THR A 5 29.78 -10.54 18.32
CA THR A 5 30.04 -11.55 19.36
C THR A 5 29.05 -11.39 20.52
N GLN A 6 28.90 -12.43 21.34
CA GLN A 6 28.02 -12.38 22.52
C GLN A 6 28.39 -11.22 23.46
N ASP A 7 29.69 -10.99 23.67
CA ASP A 7 30.20 -9.88 24.49
C ASP A 7 29.86 -8.50 23.93
N GLU A 8 29.90 -8.35 22.60
CA GLU A 8 29.51 -7.09 21.95
C GLU A 8 28.02 -6.82 22.12
N ILE A 9 27.16 -7.86 22.05
CA ILE A 9 25.72 -7.72 22.30
C ILE A 9 25.46 -7.32 23.75
N ILE A 10 26.12 -7.99 24.71
CA ILE A 10 25.99 -7.69 26.15
C ILE A 10 26.41 -6.25 26.44
N SER A 11 27.58 -5.83 25.95
CA SER A 11 28.08 -4.47 26.09
C SER A 11 27.09 -3.45 25.50
N LYS A 12 26.52 -3.76 24.34
CA LYS A 12 25.56 -2.88 23.68
C LYS A 12 24.28 -2.70 24.47
N VAL A 13 23.68 -3.80 24.94
CA VAL A 13 22.42 -3.74 25.70
C VAL A 13 22.64 -3.03 27.04
N SER A 14 23.72 -3.37 27.74
CA SER A 14 24.08 -2.75 29.03
C SER A 14 24.44 -1.26 28.91
N SER A 15 24.85 -0.78 27.73
CA SER A 15 25.10 0.65 27.50
C SER A 15 23.81 1.48 27.35
N ILE A 16 22.67 0.84 27.11
CA ILE A 16 21.38 1.51 26.83
C ILE A 16 20.40 1.31 27.99
N PHE A 17 20.40 0.12 28.60
CA PHE A 17 19.48 -0.31 29.64
C PHE A 17 20.20 -0.59 30.95
N ASP A 18 19.49 -0.39 32.06
CA ASP A 18 19.91 -0.85 33.38
C ASP A 18 19.61 -2.35 33.50
N VAL A 19 20.65 -3.17 33.30
CA VAL A 19 20.57 -4.63 33.23
C VAL A 19 20.89 -5.23 34.59
N LYS A 20 19.93 -5.97 35.16
CA LYS A 20 20.10 -6.68 36.45
C LYS A 20 20.64 -8.08 36.33
N ASP A 21 20.22 -8.78 35.28
CA ASP A 21 20.55 -10.19 35.10
C ASP A 21 20.65 -10.52 33.61
N ILE A 22 21.53 -11.47 33.29
CA ILE A 22 21.83 -11.90 31.93
C ILE A 22 21.83 -13.42 31.88
N VAL A 23 20.98 -13.98 31.03
CA VAL A 23 20.92 -15.42 30.77
C VAL A 23 21.28 -15.66 29.31
N ILE A 24 22.31 -16.46 29.07
CA ILE A 24 22.79 -16.81 27.72
C ILE A 24 22.26 -18.20 27.38
N ASN A 25 21.41 -18.30 26.38
CA ASN A 25 20.94 -19.58 25.84
C ASN A 25 21.62 -19.87 24.49
N LEU A 26 21.33 -21.06 23.93
CA LEU A 26 21.87 -21.48 22.64
C LEU A 26 21.43 -20.60 21.46
N ASN A 27 20.20 -20.07 21.50
CA ASN A 27 19.57 -19.37 20.38
C ASN A 27 19.31 -17.88 20.63
N ASP A 28 19.32 -17.45 21.89
CA ASP A 28 19.07 -16.07 22.29
C ASP A 28 19.84 -15.68 23.55
N ILE A 29 19.97 -14.36 23.75
CA ILE A 29 20.51 -13.77 24.97
C ILE A 29 19.38 -12.98 25.63
N GLN A 30 19.10 -13.29 26.90
CA GLN A 30 18.05 -12.68 27.69
C GLN A 30 18.64 -11.70 28.71
N PHE A 31 18.03 -10.53 28.84
CA PHE A 31 18.44 -9.46 29.74
C PHE A 31 17.24 -9.04 30.60
N LYS A 32 17.36 -9.07 31.92
CA LYS A 32 16.36 -8.49 32.84
C LYS A 32 16.65 -7.00 33.03
N ILE A 33 15.66 -6.14 32.79
CA ILE A 33 15.80 -4.66 32.86
C ILE A 33 14.84 -4.05 33.89
N GLU A 34 15.22 -2.89 34.45
CA GLU A 34 14.37 -2.11 35.37
C GLU A 34 14.00 -0.70 34.88
N ASP A 35 14.37 -0.35 33.64
CA ASP A 35 14.05 0.95 33.08
C ASP A 35 12.55 1.27 33.01
N GLU A 36 12.14 2.41 33.59
CA GLU A 36 10.78 2.94 33.43
C GLU A 36 10.55 3.47 31.99
N ASN A 37 11.55 4.12 31.39
CA ASN A 37 11.47 4.67 30.03
C ASN A 37 12.16 3.76 28.99
N PHE A 38 11.57 2.59 28.78
CA PHE A 38 12.13 1.56 27.91
C PHE A 38 11.76 1.72 26.43
N LYS A 39 10.66 2.40 26.08
CA LYS A 39 10.12 2.42 24.70
C LYS A 39 11.10 3.02 23.69
N SER A 40 11.59 4.23 23.94
CA SER A 40 12.49 4.95 23.02
C SER A 40 13.87 4.28 22.96
N LYS A 41 14.37 3.83 24.11
CA LYS A 41 15.60 3.03 24.26
C LYS A 41 15.53 1.75 23.43
N PHE A 42 14.42 1.03 23.51
CA PHE A 42 14.20 -0.21 22.77
C PHE A 42 14.16 0.02 21.27
N VAL A 43 13.51 1.10 20.82
CA VAL A 43 13.51 1.48 19.39
C VAL A 43 14.91 1.80 18.89
N ASN A 44 15.76 2.40 19.72
CA ASN A 44 17.16 2.66 19.37
C ASN A 44 17.97 1.35 19.28
N LEU A 45 17.87 0.49 20.31
CA LEU A 45 18.52 -0.83 20.35
C LEU A 45 18.11 -1.70 19.14
N ALA A 46 16.80 -1.91 18.98
CA ALA A 46 16.06 -1.95 17.71
C ALA A 46 16.91 -1.93 16.44
N ARG A 47 17.13 -0.68 16.03
CA ARG A 47 17.75 -0.30 14.78
C ARG A 47 19.24 -0.64 14.73
N GLN A 48 19.93 -0.59 15.86
CA GLN A 48 21.36 -0.89 15.91
C GLN A 48 21.64 -2.38 15.72
N LEU A 49 20.79 -3.24 16.31
CA LEU A 49 20.90 -4.69 16.16
C LEU A 49 20.45 -5.18 14.78
N GLU A 50 19.43 -4.56 14.19
CA GLU A 50 18.93 -4.92 12.86
C GLU A 50 20.01 -4.81 11.77
N VAL A 51 20.86 -3.76 11.84
CA VAL A 51 21.99 -3.57 10.89
C VAL A 51 23.00 -4.72 10.97
N ARG A 52 23.02 -5.45 12.08
CA ARG A 52 23.92 -6.56 12.37
C ARG A 52 23.23 -7.93 12.27
N ASN A 53 22.05 -8.01 11.67
CA ASN A 53 21.23 -9.23 11.56
C ASN A 53 20.79 -9.81 12.93
N PHE A 54 20.52 -8.96 13.92
CA PHE A 54 19.90 -9.36 15.19
C PHE A 54 18.57 -8.65 15.39
N ALA A 55 17.64 -9.32 16.07
CA ALA A 55 16.33 -8.78 16.43
C ALA A 55 16.13 -8.87 17.95
N PRO A 56 15.97 -7.73 18.63
CA PRO A 56 15.54 -7.74 20.01
C PRO A 56 14.01 -7.88 20.09
N ARG A 57 13.54 -8.56 21.12
CA ARG A 57 12.13 -8.68 21.51
C ARG A 57 12.00 -8.27 22.97
N LEU A 58 10.99 -7.46 23.27
CA LEU A 58 10.66 -7.06 24.63
C LEU A 58 9.49 -7.89 25.14
N GLU A 59 9.61 -8.45 26.34
CA GLU A 59 8.57 -9.22 26.99
C GLU A 59 8.40 -8.79 28.44
N LYS A 60 7.15 -8.66 28.88
CA LYS A 60 6.81 -8.38 30.27
C LYS A 60 6.35 -9.67 30.93
N SER A 61 7.02 -10.06 32.01
CA SER A 61 6.64 -11.20 32.85
C SER A 61 6.24 -10.72 34.25
N PHE A 62 5.79 -11.63 35.10
CA PHE A 62 5.37 -11.31 36.47
C PHE A 62 6.49 -10.71 37.33
N ASP A 63 7.75 -11.09 37.08
CA ASP A 63 8.93 -10.70 37.85
C ASP A 63 9.74 -9.55 37.20
N GLY A 64 9.24 -8.94 36.12
CA GLY A 64 9.89 -7.79 35.49
C GLY A 64 9.82 -7.77 33.96
N MET A 65 10.69 -6.94 33.38
CA MET A 65 10.80 -6.72 31.94
C MET A 65 12.06 -7.40 31.41
N TYR A 66 11.93 -8.06 30.26
CA TYR A 66 13.01 -8.82 29.65
C TYR A 66 13.22 -8.41 28.19
N ILE A 67 14.48 -8.32 27.78
CA ILE A 67 14.89 -8.18 26.38
C ILE A 67 15.51 -9.51 25.94
N PHE A 68 15.00 -10.08 24.87
CA PHE A 68 15.56 -11.25 24.19
C PHE A 68 16.23 -10.79 22.91
N VAL A 69 17.48 -11.17 22.65
CA VAL A 69 18.18 -10.86 21.40
C VAL A 69 18.41 -12.15 20.62
N THR A 70 17.81 -12.25 19.43
CA THR A 70 17.90 -13.44 18.56
C THR A 70 18.54 -13.06 17.22
N LYS A 71 19.33 -13.98 16.63
CA LYS A 71 19.87 -13.80 15.28
C LYS A 71 18.76 -13.92 14.24
N LEU A 72 18.69 -12.98 13.31
CA LEU A 72 17.75 -13.02 12.20
C LEU A 72 18.21 -14.04 11.15
N PRO A 73 17.29 -14.84 10.59
CA PRO A 73 17.63 -15.74 9.50
C PRO A 73 18.04 -14.94 8.25
N GLU A 74 19.14 -15.34 7.61
CA GLU A 74 19.56 -14.73 6.34
C GLU A 74 18.61 -15.14 5.21
N ILE A 75 17.72 -14.23 4.81
CA ILE A 75 16.83 -14.47 3.68
C ILE A 75 17.66 -14.39 2.38
N LYS A 76 17.96 -15.54 1.78
CA LYS A 76 18.62 -15.64 0.45
C LYS A 76 17.76 -14.93 -0.60
N ARG A 77 18.23 -13.77 -1.08
CA ARG A 77 17.51 -12.91 -2.03
C ARG A 77 17.37 -13.58 -3.40
N LYS A 78 16.17 -14.08 -3.75
CA LYS A 78 15.88 -14.62 -5.09
C LYS A 78 15.42 -13.53 -6.06
N TRP A 79 16.05 -13.51 -7.25
CA TRP A 79 15.72 -12.90 -8.56
C TRP A 79 14.91 -11.58 -8.68
N LEU A 80 13.80 -11.39 -7.95
CA LEU A 80 12.97 -10.17 -7.91
C LEU A 80 13.63 -8.97 -7.23
N SER A 81 14.91 -9.10 -6.83
CA SER A 81 15.70 -8.06 -6.15
C SER A 81 16.42 -7.10 -7.11
N LYS A 82 16.40 -7.35 -8.42
CA LYS A 82 16.97 -6.41 -9.40
C LYS A 82 16.11 -5.14 -9.47
N SER A 83 16.74 -3.98 -9.28
CA SER A 83 16.13 -2.64 -9.32
C SER A 83 15.29 -2.35 -10.58
N TRP A 84 15.49 -3.12 -11.66
CA TRP A 84 14.77 -2.99 -12.93
C TRP A 84 13.38 -3.64 -12.93
N VAL A 85 13.12 -4.65 -12.09
CA VAL A 85 11.83 -5.39 -12.11
C VAL A 85 10.64 -4.47 -11.82
N PRO A 86 10.65 -3.63 -10.75
CA PRO A 86 9.55 -2.70 -10.50
C PRO A 86 9.28 -1.73 -11.65
N ARG A 87 10.33 -1.29 -12.35
CA ARG A 87 10.22 -0.35 -13.47
C ARG A 87 9.55 -0.98 -14.69
N ILE A 88 9.94 -2.21 -15.02
CA ILE A 88 9.31 -2.96 -16.11
C ILE A 88 7.85 -3.22 -15.78
N LEU A 89 7.55 -3.68 -14.56
CA LEU A 89 6.18 -3.91 -14.12
C LEU A 89 5.31 -2.65 -14.14
N PHE A 90 5.87 -1.50 -13.72
CA PHE A 90 5.20 -0.22 -13.83
C PHE A 90 4.88 0.14 -15.29
N ALA A 91 5.87 0.03 -16.19
CA ALA A 91 5.67 0.32 -17.61
C ALA A 91 4.58 -0.58 -18.22
N VAL A 92 4.61 -1.90 -17.94
CA VAL A 92 3.59 -2.84 -18.42
C VAL A 92 2.22 -2.49 -17.86
N THR A 93 2.13 -2.15 -16.56
CA THR A 93 0.86 -1.78 -15.93
C THR A 93 0.27 -0.51 -16.55
N VAL A 94 1.09 0.53 -16.75
CA VAL A 94 0.64 1.76 -17.42
C VAL A 94 0.11 1.46 -18.83
N THR A 95 0.82 0.64 -19.61
CA THR A 95 0.36 0.24 -20.94
C THR A 95 -0.99 -0.49 -20.87
N MET A 96 -1.17 -1.42 -19.93
CA MET A 96 -2.45 -2.13 -19.78
C MET A 96 -3.60 -1.19 -19.41
N VAL A 97 -3.36 -0.24 -18.50
CA VAL A 97 -4.37 0.76 -18.10
C VAL A 97 -4.72 1.69 -19.27
N LEU A 98 -3.74 2.11 -20.07
CA LEU A 98 -3.99 2.92 -21.27
C LEU A 98 -4.85 2.16 -22.29
N ILE A 99 -4.54 0.88 -22.54
CA ILE A 99 -5.32 0.04 -23.45
C ILE A 99 -6.77 -0.11 -22.97
N ASP A 100 -6.96 -0.40 -21.67
CA ASP A 100 -8.30 -0.49 -21.06
C ASP A 100 -9.08 0.84 -21.20
N GLY A 101 -8.44 1.97 -20.85
CA GLY A 101 -9.05 3.29 -20.96
C GLY A 101 -9.46 3.65 -22.39
N TYR A 102 -8.64 3.29 -23.38
CA TYR A 102 -8.96 3.50 -24.79
C TYR A 102 -10.23 2.74 -25.19
N PHE A 103 -10.27 1.42 -24.94
CA PHE A 103 -11.42 0.59 -25.33
C PHE A 103 -12.69 0.94 -24.57
N ARG A 104 -12.58 1.32 -23.29
CA ARG A 104 -13.73 1.83 -22.53
C ARG A 104 -14.25 3.15 -23.09
N THR A 105 -13.35 4.06 -23.47
CA THR A 105 -13.77 5.33 -24.05
C THR A 105 -14.44 5.13 -25.39
N ASP A 106 -13.87 4.26 -26.24
CA ASP A 106 -14.44 3.91 -27.54
C ASP A 106 -15.85 3.31 -27.40
N PHE A 107 -16.03 2.39 -26.45
CA PHE A 107 -17.35 1.84 -26.12
C PHE A 107 -18.33 2.92 -25.63
N VAL A 108 -17.94 3.75 -24.67
CA VAL A 108 -18.83 4.81 -24.13
C VAL A 108 -19.16 5.83 -25.22
N ASN A 109 -18.22 6.18 -26.10
CA ASN A 109 -18.46 7.09 -27.23
C ASN A 109 -19.51 6.59 -28.22
N SER A 110 -19.69 5.27 -28.35
CA SER A 110 -20.77 4.69 -29.17
C SER A 110 -22.16 4.94 -28.58
N LEU A 111 -22.23 5.23 -27.27
CA LEU A 111 -23.48 5.50 -26.53
C LEU A 111 -23.70 7.00 -26.34
N SER A 112 -22.67 7.71 -25.87
CA SER A 112 -22.64 9.16 -25.67
C SER A 112 -21.22 9.65 -25.87
N PHE A 113 -21.02 10.60 -26.78
CA PHE A 113 -19.70 11.16 -27.04
C PHE A 113 -19.15 11.88 -25.79
N ILE A 114 -18.03 11.38 -25.27
CA ILE A 114 -17.33 11.95 -24.11
C ILE A 114 -16.00 12.60 -24.49
N GLY A 115 -15.35 12.17 -25.59
CA GLY A 115 -14.12 12.77 -26.09
C GLY A 115 -13.24 11.82 -26.90
N ASP A 116 -12.04 12.28 -27.25
CA ASP A 116 -11.07 11.45 -27.98
C ASP A 116 -10.58 10.26 -27.13
N PRO A 117 -10.67 9.00 -27.62
CA PRO A 117 -10.25 7.81 -26.87
C PRO A 117 -8.81 7.84 -26.37
N PHE A 118 -7.89 8.42 -27.14
CA PHE A 118 -6.49 8.49 -26.74
C PHE A 118 -6.30 9.48 -25.57
N GLN A 119 -6.88 10.67 -25.65
CA GLN A 119 -6.82 11.65 -24.56
C GLN A 119 -7.49 11.14 -23.28
N MET A 120 -8.67 10.54 -23.39
CA MET A 120 -9.38 9.99 -22.23
C MET A 120 -8.64 8.82 -21.61
N SER A 121 -7.99 7.96 -22.41
CA SER A 121 -7.16 6.88 -21.87
C SER A 121 -6.01 7.41 -20.98
N ILE A 122 -5.45 8.57 -21.31
CA ILE A 122 -4.40 9.22 -20.52
C ILE A 122 -4.98 9.74 -19.20
N PHE A 123 -6.15 10.39 -19.21
CA PHE A 123 -6.81 10.85 -17.99
C PHE A 123 -7.19 9.70 -17.07
N TYR A 124 -7.74 8.63 -17.64
CA TYR A 124 -8.05 7.40 -16.91
C TYR A 124 -6.80 6.79 -16.28
N ALA A 125 -5.73 6.64 -17.06
CA ALA A 125 -4.47 6.09 -16.58
C ALA A 125 -3.86 6.96 -15.48
N PHE A 126 -3.87 8.29 -15.65
CA PHE A 126 -3.37 9.22 -14.65
C PHE A 126 -4.17 9.14 -13.35
N SER A 127 -5.50 9.01 -13.44
CA SER A 127 -6.39 8.88 -12.29
C SER A 127 -6.15 7.58 -11.54
N LEU A 128 -6.19 6.44 -12.23
CA LEU A 128 -6.07 5.12 -11.63
C LEU A 128 -4.65 4.84 -11.10
N ILE A 129 -3.61 5.13 -11.89
CA ILE A 129 -2.22 5.02 -11.44
C ILE A 129 -1.91 6.07 -10.39
N GLY A 130 -2.53 7.26 -10.44
CA GLY A 130 -2.39 8.30 -9.44
C GLY A 130 -2.87 7.85 -8.06
N ILE A 131 -4.06 7.24 -7.98
CA ILE A 131 -4.60 6.69 -6.72
C ILE A 131 -3.63 5.63 -6.15
N LEU A 132 -3.23 4.64 -6.95
CA LEU A 132 -2.32 3.58 -6.50
C LEU A 132 -0.93 4.13 -6.13
N GLY A 133 -0.39 5.03 -6.94
CA GLY A 133 0.92 5.63 -6.73
C GLY A 133 0.97 6.47 -5.47
N VAL A 134 -0.07 7.26 -5.19
CA VAL A 134 -0.16 8.07 -3.97
C VAL A 134 -0.42 7.20 -2.74
N HIS A 135 -1.23 6.14 -2.86
CA HIS A 135 -1.42 5.14 -1.81
C HIS A 135 -0.09 4.50 -1.39
N GLU A 136 0.67 3.93 -2.33
CA GLU A 136 1.97 3.32 -2.02
C GLU A 136 3.01 4.35 -1.57
N SER A 137 2.94 5.58 -2.08
CA SER A 137 3.80 6.67 -1.62
C SER A 137 3.51 7.04 -0.16
N GLY A 138 2.25 6.99 0.28
CA GLY A 138 1.88 7.18 1.69
C GLY A 138 2.57 6.17 2.59
N HIS A 139 2.52 4.88 2.22
CA HIS A 139 3.25 3.83 2.93
C HIS A 139 4.77 4.07 2.92
N LEU A 140 5.34 4.46 1.77
CA LEU A 140 6.78 4.73 1.62
C LEU A 140 7.25 5.89 2.49
N ILE A 141 6.48 6.98 2.54
CA ILE A 141 6.79 8.17 3.35
C ILE A 141 6.73 7.82 4.84
N ALA A 142 5.69 7.11 5.28
CA ALA A 142 5.55 6.68 6.68
C ALA A 142 6.68 5.72 7.09
N ALA A 143 7.02 4.74 6.24
CA ALA A 143 8.13 3.83 6.48
C ALA A 143 9.48 4.58 6.56
N ARG A 144 9.72 5.55 5.67
CA ARG A 144 10.93 6.39 5.69
C ARG A 144 11.02 7.22 6.97
N LYS A 145 9.91 7.83 7.42
CA LYS A 145 9.84 8.57 8.68
C LYS A 145 10.25 7.70 9.87
N HIS A 146 9.86 6.42 9.85
CA HIS A 146 10.19 5.44 10.89
C HIS A 146 11.51 4.69 10.69
N LYS A 147 12.29 5.04 9.64
CA LYS A 147 13.56 4.40 9.26
C LYS A 147 13.43 2.91 8.89
N ILE A 148 12.25 2.49 8.45
CA ILE A 148 12.01 1.14 7.94
C ILE A 148 12.48 1.07 6.49
N ARG A 149 13.28 0.05 6.16
CA ARG A 149 13.72 -0.21 4.80
C ARG A 149 12.58 -0.84 4.00
N THR A 150 12.25 -0.30 2.84
CA THR A 150 11.21 -0.83 1.95
C THR A 150 11.72 -0.94 0.51
N THR A 151 11.00 -1.67 -0.33
CA THR A 151 11.24 -1.68 -1.78
C THR A 151 10.60 -0.50 -2.47
N TRP A 152 10.96 -0.31 -3.74
CA TRP A 152 10.09 0.42 -4.67
C TRP A 152 8.76 -0.34 -4.87
N PRO A 153 7.66 0.35 -5.18
CA PRO A 153 6.36 -0.28 -5.42
C PRO A 153 6.43 -1.21 -6.62
N TYR A 154 5.90 -2.43 -6.46
CA TYR A 154 5.68 -3.38 -7.53
C TYR A 154 4.23 -3.24 -7.98
N PHE A 155 4.03 -2.63 -9.15
CA PHE A 155 2.72 -2.59 -9.80
C PHE A 155 2.44 -3.95 -10.45
N ILE A 156 1.21 -4.43 -10.33
CA ILE A 156 0.82 -5.73 -10.85
C ILE A 156 -0.08 -5.51 -12.07
N PRO A 157 0.40 -5.80 -13.29
CA PRO A 157 -0.39 -5.60 -14.49
C PRO A 157 -1.60 -6.54 -14.47
N GLY A 158 -2.75 -6.00 -14.88
CA GLY A 158 -3.99 -6.75 -14.99
C GLY A 158 -4.20 -7.29 -16.41
N VAL A 159 -5.43 -7.66 -16.70
CA VAL A 159 -5.86 -8.08 -18.03
C VAL A 159 -6.95 -7.11 -18.51
N PRO A 160 -6.58 -6.06 -19.27
CA PRO A 160 -7.47 -4.93 -19.56
C PRO A 160 -8.75 -5.37 -20.26
N VAL A 161 -8.68 -6.33 -21.18
CA VAL A 161 -9.84 -6.83 -21.95
C VAL A 161 -10.90 -7.54 -21.08
N PHE A 162 -10.54 -8.02 -19.88
CA PHE A 162 -11.50 -8.63 -18.94
C PHE A 162 -11.96 -7.66 -17.84
N GLY A 163 -11.75 -6.36 -18.04
CA GLY A 163 -12.30 -5.32 -17.18
C GLY A 163 -11.48 -4.99 -15.93
N ILE A 164 -10.31 -5.61 -15.73
CA ILE A 164 -9.40 -5.35 -14.61
C ILE A 164 -8.02 -4.94 -15.17
N PRO A 165 -7.73 -3.63 -15.32
CA PRO A 165 -6.50 -3.19 -15.95
C PRO A 165 -5.25 -3.35 -15.07
N THR A 166 -5.41 -3.49 -13.75
CA THR A 166 -4.33 -3.75 -12.79
C THR A 166 -4.86 -4.49 -11.57
N PHE A 167 -4.02 -5.33 -10.97
CA PHE A 167 -4.28 -5.94 -9.66
C PHE A 167 -3.78 -5.09 -8.49
N GLY A 168 -3.38 -3.84 -8.76
CA GLY A 168 -2.91 -2.89 -7.76
C GLY A 168 -1.37 -2.81 -7.71
N ALA A 169 -0.87 -2.30 -6.60
CA ALA A 169 0.56 -2.17 -6.33
C ALA A 169 0.86 -2.58 -4.89
N LEU A 170 2.11 -2.94 -4.61
CA LEU A 170 2.55 -3.23 -3.25
C LEU A 170 4.01 -2.87 -3.03
N ILE A 171 4.32 -2.39 -1.83
CA ILE A 171 5.68 -2.34 -1.32
C ILE A 171 5.99 -3.55 -0.43
N GLN A 172 7.23 -4.02 -0.47
CA GLN A 172 7.72 -5.03 0.45
C GLN A 172 8.54 -4.36 1.55
N SER A 173 8.16 -4.56 2.81
CA SER A 173 9.02 -4.20 3.94
C SER A 173 10.23 -5.13 3.99
N ARG A 174 11.42 -4.54 4.12
CA ARG A 174 12.70 -5.24 4.28
C ARG A 174 13.32 -5.03 5.66
N GLY A 175 12.66 -4.24 6.50
CA GLY A 175 13.08 -3.99 7.87
C GLY A 175 12.06 -4.47 8.89
N LEU A 176 12.50 -4.57 10.13
CA LEU A 176 11.67 -4.94 11.27
C LEU A 176 10.74 -3.80 11.65
N THR A 177 9.46 -4.13 11.87
CA THR A 177 8.51 -3.25 12.54
C THR A 177 8.68 -3.40 14.04
N ILE A 178 9.18 -2.34 14.69
CA ILE A 178 9.68 -2.42 16.07
C ILE A 178 8.55 -2.45 17.10
N ASN A 179 7.44 -1.76 16.82
CA ASN A 179 6.29 -1.70 17.71
C ASN A 179 4.98 -1.50 16.92
N ARG A 180 3.84 -1.63 17.62
CA ARG A 180 2.50 -1.52 17.04
C ARG A 180 2.17 -0.10 16.57
N ASP A 181 2.70 0.92 17.23
CA ASP A 181 2.47 2.33 16.87
C ASP A 181 3.06 2.62 15.48
N ILE A 182 4.29 2.18 15.23
CA ILE A 182 4.96 2.30 13.93
C ILE A 182 4.21 1.47 12.87
N LEU A 183 3.78 0.25 13.22
CA LEU A 183 3.01 -0.59 12.31
C LEU A 183 1.70 0.09 11.90
N PHE A 184 0.99 0.69 12.86
CA PHE A 184 -0.25 1.42 12.64
C PHE A 184 -0.04 2.63 11.73
N ASP A 185 0.96 3.46 12.03
CA ASP A 185 1.30 4.64 11.22
C ASP A 185 1.58 4.27 9.76
N VAL A 186 2.37 3.22 9.53
CA VAL A 186 2.68 2.75 8.18
C VAL A 186 1.44 2.16 7.52
N ALA A 187 0.65 1.36 8.23
CA ALA A 187 -0.53 0.70 7.69
C ALA A 187 -1.63 1.69 7.27
N ILE A 188 -1.82 2.79 8.01
CA ILE A 188 -2.91 3.74 7.73
C ILE A 188 -2.53 4.83 6.73
N ALA A 189 -1.24 5.16 6.59
CA ALA A 189 -0.79 6.26 5.75
C ALA A 189 -1.15 6.09 4.26
N GLY A 190 -1.00 4.87 3.71
CA GLY A 190 -1.35 4.60 2.32
C GLY A 190 -2.86 4.72 2.04
N PRO A 191 -3.73 4.01 2.80
CA PRO A 191 -5.18 4.15 2.69
C PRO A 191 -5.68 5.58 2.78
N ILE A 192 -5.18 6.38 3.73
CA ILE A 192 -5.58 7.80 3.85
C ILE A 192 -5.14 8.59 2.62
N ALA A 193 -3.87 8.46 2.20
CA ALA A 193 -3.36 9.19 1.05
C ALA A 193 -4.09 8.83 -0.25
N GLY A 194 -4.33 7.53 -0.48
CA GLY A 194 -5.08 7.04 -1.63
C GLY A 194 -6.54 7.49 -1.61
N LEU A 195 -7.19 7.48 -0.44
CA LEU A 195 -8.58 7.92 -0.29
C LEU A 195 -8.76 9.40 -0.65
N VAL A 196 -7.84 10.27 -0.25
CA VAL A 196 -7.89 11.70 -0.62
C VAL A 196 -7.91 11.88 -2.14
N ILE A 197 -7.04 11.17 -2.85
CA ILE A 197 -7.00 11.23 -4.32
C ILE A 197 -8.23 10.57 -4.94
N ALA A 198 -8.69 9.44 -4.39
CA ALA A 198 -9.88 8.75 -4.87
C ALA A 198 -11.13 9.61 -4.75
N ILE A 199 -11.27 10.43 -3.69
CA ILE A 199 -12.38 11.39 -3.57
C ILE A 199 -12.36 12.41 -4.71
N ILE A 200 -11.20 12.99 -5.01
CA ILE A 200 -11.05 13.97 -6.10
C ILE A 200 -11.41 13.34 -7.45
N VAL A 201 -10.85 12.16 -7.73
CA VAL A 201 -11.12 11.40 -8.95
C VAL A 201 -12.60 11.00 -9.04
N CYS A 202 -13.22 10.58 -7.94
CA CYS A 202 -14.64 10.18 -7.91
C CYS A 202 -15.56 11.35 -8.25
N ILE A 203 -15.30 12.54 -7.67
CA ILE A 203 -16.07 13.75 -7.98
C ILE A 203 -15.90 14.12 -9.45
N PHE A 204 -14.67 14.10 -9.96
CA PHE A 204 -14.40 14.39 -11.37
C PHE A 204 -15.07 13.38 -12.31
N GLY A 205 -14.99 12.08 -12.01
CA GLY A 205 -15.64 11.02 -12.78
C GLY A 205 -17.16 11.14 -12.77
N ALA A 206 -17.78 11.49 -11.63
CA ALA A 206 -19.22 11.77 -11.55
C ALA A 206 -19.60 12.98 -12.42
N TYR A 207 -18.78 14.02 -12.44
CA TYR A 207 -18.98 15.20 -13.29
C TYR A 207 -18.91 14.85 -14.79
N THR A 208 -17.95 14.03 -15.22
CA THR A 208 -17.73 13.71 -16.64
C THR A 208 -18.59 12.55 -17.16
N SER A 209 -19.06 11.66 -16.29
CA SER A 209 -19.84 10.47 -16.70
C SER A 209 -21.17 10.86 -17.36
N PRO A 210 -21.50 10.34 -18.56
CA PRO A 210 -22.72 10.73 -19.25
C PRO A 210 -23.96 10.02 -18.66
N VAL A 211 -25.10 10.69 -18.78
CA VAL A 211 -26.42 10.11 -18.49
C VAL A 211 -26.96 9.50 -19.78
N ILE A 212 -27.43 8.26 -19.73
CA ILE A 212 -28.05 7.54 -20.84
C ILE A 212 -29.55 7.37 -20.58
N SER A 213 -30.31 7.06 -21.64
CA SER A 213 -31.74 6.79 -21.50
C SER A 213 -32.00 5.40 -20.90
N ASP A 214 -33.08 5.27 -20.13
CA ASP A 214 -33.49 3.99 -19.52
C ASP A 214 -33.62 2.87 -20.56
N ALA A 215 -34.18 3.18 -21.74
CA ALA A 215 -34.32 2.21 -22.83
C ALA A 215 -32.97 1.67 -23.32
N MET A 216 -31.95 2.54 -23.43
CA MET A 216 -30.59 2.12 -23.79
C MET A 216 -29.93 1.31 -22.67
N ALA A 217 -30.14 1.70 -21.42
CA ALA A 217 -29.59 0.99 -20.27
C ALA A 217 -30.16 -0.44 -20.16
N ASP A 218 -31.48 -0.60 -20.33
CA ASP A 218 -32.18 -1.89 -20.31
C ASP A 218 -31.71 -2.82 -21.45
N GLU A 219 -31.54 -2.29 -22.66
CA GLU A 219 -31.03 -3.03 -23.82
C GLU A 219 -29.62 -3.57 -23.53
N LEU A 220 -28.69 -2.70 -23.14
CA LEU A 220 -27.30 -3.07 -22.86
C LEU A 220 -27.16 -4.03 -21.68
N PHE A 221 -28.05 -3.93 -20.68
CA PHE A 221 -28.10 -4.88 -19.58
C PHE A 221 -28.60 -6.26 -20.05
N SER A 222 -29.62 -6.29 -20.92
CA SER A 222 -30.14 -7.54 -21.48
C SER A 222 -29.12 -8.27 -22.34
N GLU A 223 -28.28 -7.53 -23.07
CA GLU A 223 -27.19 -8.06 -23.89
C GLU A 223 -25.92 -8.39 -23.09
N SER A 224 -25.93 -8.21 -21.77
CA SER A 224 -24.77 -8.41 -20.88
C SER A 224 -23.56 -7.55 -21.23
N GLN A 225 -23.77 -6.40 -21.88
CA GLN A 225 -22.71 -5.43 -22.19
C GLN A 225 -22.41 -4.52 -21.00
N LEU A 226 -23.42 -4.27 -20.15
CA LEU A 226 -23.30 -3.50 -18.92
C LEU A 226 -23.66 -4.34 -17.69
N MET A 227 -23.09 -3.95 -16.54
CA MET A 227 -23.42 -4.51 -15.24
C MET A 227 -23.83 -3.38 -14.30
N LYS A 228 -24.95 -3.57 -13.60
CA LYS A 228 -25.36 -2.65 -12.53
C LYS A 228 -24.34 -2.71 -11.39
N MET A 229 -23.71 -1.57 -11.10
CA MET A 229 -22.75 -1.46 -10.01
C MET A 229 -23.46 -1.16 -8.69
N ASN A 230 -23.00 -1.78 -7.59
CA ASN A 230 -23.39 -1.33 -6.26
C ASN A 230 -22.74 0.03 -6.00
N ILE A 231 -23.55 1.07 -5.76
CA ILE A 231 -23.08 2.45 -5.66
C ILE A 231 -22.59 2.71 -4.22
N PRO A 232 -21.28 2.93 -3.99
CA PRO A 232 -20.78 3.29 -2.67
C PRO A 232 -21.27 4.69 -2.26
N ILE A 233 -21.32 4.95 -0.95
CA ILE A 233 -21.77 6.24 -0.40
C ILE A 233 -21.05 7.43 -1.06
N LEU A 234 -19.73 7.33 -1.26
CA LEU A 234 -18.94 8.37 -1.91
C LEU A 234 -19.41 8.67 -3.35
N MET A 235 -19.69 7.62 -4.12
CA MET A 235 -20.17 7.78 -5.49
C MET A 235 -21.59 8.34 -5.52
N SER A 236 -22.47 7.87 -4.63
CA SER A 236 -23.84 8.39 -4.50
C SER A 236 -23.83 9.90 -4.26
N ILE A 237 -23.06 10.35 -3.26
CA ILE A 237 -22.90 11.78 -2.96
C ILE A 237 -22.30 12.53 -4.15
N SER A 238 -21.32 11.93 -4.83
CA SER A 238 -20.66 12.56 -5.99
C SER A 238 -21.62 12.74 -7.18
N LEU A 239 -22.52 11.79 -7.42
CA LEU A 239 -23.54 11.88 -8.47
C LEU A 239 -24.63 12.89 -8.11
N ASP A 240 -25.08 12.90 -6.85
CA ASP A 240 -26.05 13.88 -6.35
C ASP A 240 -25.55 15.33 -6.52
N LEU A 241 -24.24 15.57 -6.31
CA LEU A 241 -23.61 16.89 -6.49
C LEU A 241 -23.75 17.48 -7.90
N PHE A 242 -23.98 16.64 -8.91
CA PHE A 242 -24.10 17.05 -10.32
C PHE A 242 -25.49 16.77 -10.90
N ASP A 243 -26.52 16.63 -10.05
CA ASP A 243 -27.88 16.28 -10.43
C ASP A 243 -27.95 14.97 -11.24
N LYS A 244 -27.03 14.03 -11.00
CA LYS A 244 -26.99 12.72 -11.66
C LYS A 244 -27.41 11.58 -10.74
N GLY A 245 -27.68 11.88 -9.48
CA GLY A 245 -28.32 10.92 -8.58
C GLY A 245 -29.84 10.97 -8.71
N GLY A 246 -30.48 9.83 -8.45
CA GLY A 246 -31.91 9.65 -8.62
C GLY A 246 -32.26 8.26 -9.14
N SER A 247 -33.55 7.89 -9.08
CA SER A 247 -34.06 6.64 -9.64
C SER A 247 -34.50 6.77 -11.10
N ASP A 248 -34.45 7.97 -11.66
CA ASP A 248 -34.91 8.37 -12.99
C ASP A 248 -33.75 8.65 -13.95
N LYS A 249 -32.51 8.35 -13.55
CA LYS A 249 -31.31 8.59 -14.35
C LYS A 249 -30.40 7.39 -14.32
N GLU A 250 -30.02 6.93 -15.51
CA GLU A 250 -29.02 5.89 -15.69
C GLU A 250 -27.70 6.54 -16.07
N VAL A 251 -26.67 6.34 -15.24
CA VAL A 251 -25.34 6.92 -15.42
C VAL A 251 -24.37 5.80 -15.77
N ILE A 252 -23.73 5.90 -16.93
CA ILE A 252 -22.64 5.00 -17.28
C ILE A 252 -21.33 5.54 -16.72
N MET A 253 -20.63 4.72 -15.95
CA MET A 253 -19.32 5.10 -15.39
C MET A 253 -18.30 5.19 -16.53
N SER A 254 -17.88 6.40 -16.86
CA SER A 254 -16.85 6.62 -17.88
C SER A 254 -15.45 6.29 -17.33
N PRO A 255 -14.50 5.89 -18.18
CA PRO A 255 -13.09 5.93 -17.85
C PRO A 255 -12.62 7.37 -17.51
#